data_AF-A0LGH6-F1
#
_entry.id   AF-A0LGH6-F1
#
_cell.length_a   1.000
_cell.length_b   1.000
_cell.length_c   1.000
_cell.angle_alpha   90.00
_cell.angle_beta   90.00
_cell.angle_gamma   90.00
#
_symmetry.space_group_name_H-M   'P 1'
#
loop_
_entity.id
_entity.type
_entity.pdbx_description
1 polymer ?
#
loop_
_entity_poly.entity_id
_entity_poly.type
_entity_poly.pdbx_seq_one_letter_code
_entity_poly.pdbx_strand_id
1 'polypeptide(L)' 'MKMQEVRAMAKSKGVKSFGKTKAQLIRDIQLKEGNFDCYGTAVDYCDQTECCFRSSCLEDSKPTGKSKG' A
#
# COMPACT_ATOMS: atom_id res chain seq x y z
N MET A 1 -1.81 1.89 8.37
CA MET A 1 -0.41 2.37 8.32
C MET A 1 -0.34 3.76 7.69
N LYS A 2 0.30 4.69 8.39
CA LYS A 2 0.49 6.09 7.96
C LYS A 2 1.72 6.23 7.06
N MET A 3 1.78 7.32 6.29
CA MET A 3 2.88 7.59 5.34
C MET A 3 4.28 7.60 6.00
N GLN A 4 4.40 8.06 7.24
CA GLN A 4 5.68 8.08 7.97
C GLN A 4 6.21 6.66 8.22
N GLU A 5 5.35 5.74 8.62
CA GLU A 5 5.70 4.34 8.85
C GLU A 5 6.09 3.65 7.54
N VAL A 6 5.35 3.93 6.45
CA VAL A 6 5.68 3.43 5.11
C VAL A 6 7.07 3.90 4.67
N ARG A 7 7.42 5.18 4.91
CA ARG A 7 8.77 5.70 4.61
C ARG A 7 9.86 5.03 5.43
N ALA A 8 9.61 4.76 6.72
CA ALA A 8 10.55 4.05 7.58
C ALA A 8 10.79 2.62 7.07
N MET A 9 9.73 1.91 6.69
CA MET A 9 9.82 0.57 6.11
C MET A 9 10.53 0.57 4.75
N ALA A 10 10.21 1.53 3.88
CA ALA A 10 10.89 1.72 2.60
C ALA A 10 12.41 1.89 2.81
N LYS A 11 12.81 2.75 3.75
CA LYS A 11 14.23 2.95 4.09
C LYS A 11 14.89 1.66 4.58
N SER A 12 14.24 0.92 5.47
CA SER A 12 14.75 -0.37 5.99
C SER A 12 14.98 -1.40 4.88
N LYS A 13 14.13 -1.40 3.84
CA LYS A 13 14.21 -2.32 2.70
C LYS A 13 15.03 -1.80 1.51
N GLY A 14 15.66 -0.62 1.64
CA GLY A 14 16.45 0.00 0.57
C GLY A 14 15.63 0.61 -0.57
N VAL A 15 14.35 0.89 -0.35
CA VAL A 15 13.45 1.55 -1.31
C VAL A 15 13.56 3.07 -1.19
N LYS A 16 13.83 3.75 -2.31
CA LYS A 16 13.88 5.22 -2.37
C LYS A 16 12.47 5.82 -2.23
N SER A 17 12.28 6.69 -1.24
CA SER A 17 10.99 7.31 -0.91
C SER A 17 10.75 8.71 -1.46
N PHE A 18 11.77 9.36 -1.99
CA PHE A 18 11.68 10.72 -2.49
C PHE A 18 10.76 10.80 -3.73
N GLY A 19 9.84 11.76 -3.73
CA GLY A 19 8.89 11.98 -4.85
C GLY A 19 7.79 10.93 -5.01
N LYS A 20 7.73 9.91 -4.13
CA LYS A 20 6.75 8.82 -4.24
C LYS A 20 5.55 9.02 -3.32
N THR A 21 4.37 8.68 -3.84
CA THR A 21 3.14 8.60 -3.06
C THR A 21 3.16 7.41 -2.10
N LYS A 22 2.25 7.40 -1.11
CA LYS A 22 2.06 6.25 -0.19
C LYS A 22 1.85 4.95 -0.98
N ALA A 23 0.97 4.98 -1.98
CA ALA A 23 0.65 3.80 -2.78
C ALA A 23 1.85 3.30 -3.59
N GLN A 24 2.65 4.20 -4.19
CA GLN A 24 3.87 3.81 -4.90
C GLN A 24 4.90 3.19 -3.96
N LEU A 25 5.11 3.79 -2.79
CA LEU A 25 6.04 3.24 -1.80
C LEU A 25 5.64 1.85 -1.32
N ILE A 26 4.36 1.65 -1.03
CA ILE A 26 3.88 0.35 -0.58
C ILE A 26 4.07 -0.70 -1.67
N ARG A 27 3.74 -0.36 -2.93
CA ARG A 27 3.95 -1.24 -4.09
C ARG A 27 5.42 -1.62 -4.26
N ASP A 28 6.33 -0.66 -4.16
CA ASP A 28 7.77 -0.95 -4.22
C ASP A 28 8.23 -1.86 -3.07
N ILE A 29 7.66 -1.69 -1.87
CA ILE A 29 7.96 -2.56 -0.72
C ILE A 29 7.45 -3.98 -0.99
N GLN A 30 6.22 -4.14 -1.50
CA GLN A 30 5.66 -5.44 -1.85
C GLN A 30 6.56 -6.18 -2.86
N LEU A 31 6.98 -5.50 -3.93
CA LEU A 31 7.93 -6.06 -4.89
C LEU A 31 9.27 -6.44 -4.24
N LYS A 32 9.76 -5.62 -3.31
CA LYS A 32 11.00 -5.88 -2.59
C LYS A 32 10.89 -7.09 -1.63
N GLU A 33 9.69 -7.40 -1.18
CA GLU A 33 9.36 -8.60 -0.40
C GLU A 33 9.15 -9.85 -1.27
N GLY A 34 9.13 -9.71 -2.60
CA GLY A 34 8.80 -10.79 -3.54
C GLY A 34 7.29 -10.99 -3.73
N ASN A 35 6.48 -10.07 -3.24
CA ASN A 35 5.02 -10.09 -3.34
C ASN A 35 4.52 -9.28 -4.55
N PHE A 36 3.26 -9.51 -4.94
CA PHE A 36 2.58 -8.68 -5.94
C PHE A 36 2.34 -7.26 -5.43
N ASP A 37 2.48 -6.26 -6.31
CA ASP A 37 2.27 -4.84 -6.03
C ASP A 37 0.78 -4.43 -6.04
N CYS A 38 -0.05 -5.20 -5.35
CA CYS A 38 -1.52 -5.10 -5.39
C CYS A 38 -2.11 -3.98 -4.51
N TYR A 39 -1.28 -3.12 -3.89
CA TYR A 39 -1.81 -2.07 -3.02
C TYR A 39 -2.73 -1.10 -3.77
N GLY A 40 -3.97 -0.96 -3.27
CA GLY A 40 -5.01 -0.13 -3.86
C GLY A 40 -5.71 -0.74 -5.07
N THR A 41 -5.38 -1.98 -5.45
CA THR A 41 -6.06 -2.71 -6.54
C THR A 41 -7.04 -3.75 -6.02
N ALA A 42 -6.89 -4.19 -4.77
CA ALA A 42 -7.83 -5.12 -4.12
C ALA A 42 -9.13 -4.39 -3.73
N VAL A 43 -10.21 -4.67 -4.46
CA VAL A 43 -11.52 -4.01 -4.26
C VAL A 43 -12.36 -4.71 -3.19
N ASP A 44 -12.29 -6.05 -3.11
CA ASP A 44 -13.18 -6.85 -2.26
C ASP A 44 -12.43 -7.87 -1.39
N TYR A 45 -11.46 -8.56 -1.98
CA TYR A 45 -10.74 -9.64 -1.35
C TYR A 45 -9.24 -9.57 -1.64
N CYS A 46 -8.45 -9.94 -0.63
CA CYS A 46 -7.01 -10.11 -0.70
C CYS A 46 -6.64 -11.29 0.20
N ASP A 47 -6.06 -12.31 -0.41
CA ASP A 47 -5.59 -13.58 0.17
C ASP A 47 -4.22 -13.47 0.83
N GLN A 48 -3.46 -12.40 0.58
CA GLN A 48 -2.20 -12.12 1.27
C GLN A 48 -2.47 -11.64 2.70
N THR A 49 -2.91 -12.55 3.58
CA THR A 49 -3.24 -12.26 4.99
C THR A 49 -2.05 -11.78 5.81
N GLU A 50 -0.84 -12.13 5.39
CA GLU A 50 0.43 -11.70 6.03
C GLU A 50 0.91 -10.33 5.54
N CYS A 51 0.22 -9.70 4.57
CA CYS A 51 0.60 -8.38 4.09
C CYS A 51 0.37 -7.32 5.17
N CYS A 52 1.47 -6.72 5.66
CA CYS A 52 1.43 -5.64 6.65
C CYS A 52 0.60 -4.42 6.24
N PHE A 53 0.37 -4.24 4.93
CA PHE A 53 -0.41 -3.14 4.38
C PHE A 53 -1.89 -3.48 4.18
N ARG A 54 -2.30 -4.73 4.39
CA ARG A 54 -3.63 -5.24 4.04
C ARG A 54 -4.76 -4.38 4.61
N SER A 55 -4.70 -4.03 5.91
CA SER A 55 -5.72 -3.17 6.53
C SER A 55 -5.81 -1.82 5.84
N SER A 56 -4.66 -1.18 5.57
CA SER A 56 -4.63 0.13 4.88
C SER A 56 -5.11 0.03 3.44
N CYS A 57 -4.81 -1.08 2.77
CA CYS A 57 -5.24 -1.35 1.40
C CYS A 57 -6.76 -1.44 1.32
N LEU A 58 -7.39 -2.18 2.24
CA LEU A 58 -8.84 -2.34 2.29
C LEU A 58 -9.57 -1.10 2.79
N GLU A 59 -8.92 -0.27 3.60
CA GLU A 59 -9.45 1.05 3.97
C GLU A 59 -9.44 2.01 2.78
N ASP A 60 -8.32 2.06 2.04
CA ASP A 60 -8.14 2.96 0.89
C ASP A 60 -8.95 2.49 -0.36
N SER A 61 -9.34 1.21 -0.45
CA SER A 61 -10.10 0.66 -1.58
C SER A 61 -11.62 0.73 -1.42
N LYS A 62 -12.14 1.05 -0.22
CA LYS A 62 -13.58 1.26 -0.04
C LYS A 62 -14.05 2.38 -0.96
N PRO A 63 -15.16 2.19 -1.70
CA PRO A 63 -15.80 3.28 -2.41
C PRO A 63 -16.28 4.28 -1.36
N THR A 64 -15.47 5.32 -1.13
CA THR A 64 -15.91 6.50 -0.38
C THR A 64 -17.10 7.02 -1.17
N GLY A 65 -18.30 7.00 -0.58
CA GLY A 65 -19.51 7.58 -1.15
C GLY A 65 -19.34 9.07 -1.39
N LYS A 66 -18.63 9.44 -2.46
CA LYS A 66 -18.74 10.73 -3.13
C LYS A 66 -19.37 10.44 -4.48
N SER A 67 -20.70 10.44 -4.47
CA SER A 67 -21.45 10.90 -5.63
C SER A 67 -20.79 12.19 -6.11
N LYS A 68 -20.16 12.15 -7.29
CA LYS A 68 -19.91 13.35 -8.05
C LYS A 68 -21.28 13.79 -8.58
N GLY A 69 -21.94 14.66 -7.82
CA GLY A 69 -22.92 15.59 -8.36
C GLY A 69 -22.19 16.73 -9.06
#